data_AF-A0A838BVX3-F1
#
_entry.id   AF-A0A838BVX3-F1
#
_cell.length_a   1.000
_cell.length_b   1.000
_cell.length_c   1.000
_cell.angle_alpha   90.00
_cell.angle_beta   90.00
_cell.angle_gamma   90.00
#
_symmetry.space_group_name_H-M   'P 1'
#
loop_
_entity.id
_entity.type
_entity.pdbx_description
1 polymer ?
#
loop_
_entity_poly.entity_id
_entity_poly.type
_entity_poly.pdbx_seq_one_letter_code
_entity_poly.pdbx_strand_id
1 'polypeptide(L)'
;MSENRFVTATYREIAERFGIGIEGARIKTKRRAAKGLWRVIPGNHPQDIIRVEIPEEEWSSPQRSLTHSPNDGTLTPLPQQAAERRDTNDIDMLVELIPQLTAQLSAMTDRLVDAEKGRAEAERDAAIAQAALANAESQLSAMQEKHLSELKELRDRMNAEADKARSELAEWRGRPWWRRLAG
;
A
#
# COMPACT_ATOMS: atom_id res chain seq x y z
N MET A 1 25.37 32.73 -27.85
CA MET A 1 24.50 31.57 -27.58
C MET A 1 24.96 30.99 -26.27
N SER A 2 24.26 31.26 -25.18
CA SER A 2 24.64 30.74 -23.85
C SER A 2 24.44 29.22 -23.88
N GLU A 3 25.49 28.46 -23.61
CA GLU A 3 25.39 27.04 -23.33
C GLU A 3 24.54 26.88 -22.06
N ASN A 4 23.24 26.59 -22.21
CA ASN A 4 22.41 26.21 -21.07
C ASN A 4 22.92 24.87 -20.54
N ARG A 5 23.83 24.93 -19.58
CA ARG A 5 24.30 23.77 -18.84
C ARG A 5 23.18 23.32 -17.92
N PHE A 6 22.79 22.06 -18.03
CA PHE A 6 21.78 21.45 -17.18
C PHE A 6 22.47 20.47 -16.22
N VAL A 7 22.07 20.49 -14.96
CA VAL A 7 22.50 19.55 -13.92
C VAL A 7 21.40 18.51 -13.76
N THR A 8 21.76 17.22 -13.85
CA THR A 8 20.84 16.13 -13.54
C THR A 8 20.85 15.89 -12.04
N ALA A 9 19.69 16.07 -11.39
CA ALA A 9 19.51 15.83 -9.97
C ALA A 9 18.26 14.98 -9.70
N THR A 10 18.28 14.22 -8.62
CA THR A 10 17.16 13.43 -8.11
C THR A 10 16.31 14.25 -7.13
N TYR A 11 15.08 13.83 -6.85
CA TYR A 11 14.24 14.52 -5.85
C TYR A 11 14.89 14.60 -4.47
N ARG A 12 15.73 13.63 -4.11
CA ARG A 12 16.46 13.63 -2.84
C ARG A 12 17.55 14.71 -2.83
N GLU A 13 18.31 14.85 -3.90
CA GLU A 13 19.35 15.88 -4.03
C GLU A 13 18.73 17.28 -4.09
N ILE A 14 17.57 17.43 -4.74
CA ILE A 14 16.79 18.67 -4.75
C ILE A 14 16.28 18.99 -3.33
N ALA A 15 15.75 18.00 -2.61
CA ALA A 15 15.27 18.16 -1.25
C ALA A 15 16.39 18.64 -0.31
N GLU A 16 17.55 18.00 -0.37
CA GLU A 16 18.72 18.34 0.43
C GLU A 16 19.27 19.73 0.06
N ARG A 17 19.37 20.05 -1.23
CA ARG A 17 19.93 21.32 -1.68
C ARG A 17 19.05 22.52 -1.35
N PHE A 18 17.73 22.34 -1.43
CA PHE A 18 16.77 23.42 -1.17
C PHE A 18 16.23 23.42 0.26
N GLY A 19 16.66 22.49 1.12
CA GLY A 19 16.18 22.38 2.51
C GLY A 19 14.67 22.11 2.59
N ILE A 20 14.11 21.39 1.62
CA ILE A 20 12.68 21.05 1.54
C ILE A 20 12.51 19.53 1.66
N GLY A 21 11.36 19.06 2.18
CA GLY A 21 11.06 17.63 2.18
C GLY A 21 10.96 17.05 0.76
N ILE A 22 11.07 15.72 0.62
CA ILE A 22 11.05 15.00 -0.67
C ILE A 22 9.78 15.32 -1.47
N GLU A 23 8.61 15.39 -0.82
CA GLU A 23 7.36 15.76 -1.49
C GLU A 23 7.35 17.25 -1.91
N GLY A 24 8.00 18.11 -1.12
CA GLY A 24 8.23 19.51 -1.49
C GLY A 24 9.11 19.64 -2.74
N ALA A 25 10.15 18.81 -2.86
CA ALA A 25 11.00 18.74 -4.05
C ALA A 25 10.20 18.26 -5.28
N ARG A 26 9.30 17.29 -5.12
CA ARG A 26 8.40 16.82 -6.18
C ARG A 26 7.44 17.93 -6.64
N ILE A 27 6.79 18.63 -5.70
CA ILE A 27 5.88 19.75 -6.00
C ILE A 27 6.63 20.90 -6.69
N LYS A 28 7.83 21.25 -6.20
CA LYS A 28 8.67 22.29 -6.80
C LYS A 28 9.08 21.91 -8.21
N THR A 29 9.48 20.66 -8.42
CA THR A 29 9.81 20.12 -9.75
C THR A 29 8.60 20.22 -10.67
N LYS A 30 7.42 19.74 -10.26
CA LYS A 30 6.21 19.80 -11.07
C LYS A 30 5.86 21.25 -11.45
N ARG A 31 5.96 22.19 -10.50
CA ARG A 31 5.69 23.61 -10.73
C ARG A 31 6.69 24.26 -11.69
N ARG A 32 7.97 23.88 -11.63
CA ARG A 32 9.03 24.41 -12.50
C ARG A 32 9.02 23.76 -13.88
N ALA A 33 8.71 22.47 -13.97
CA ALA A 33 8.49 21.76 -15.22
C ALA A 33 7.28 22.30 -15.99
N ALA A 34 6.18 22.63 -15.30
CA ALA A 34 5.03 23.31 -15.91
C ALA A 34 5.37 24.69 -16.48
N LYS A 35 6.42 25.34 -15.96
CA LYS A 35 6.93 26.63 -16.46
C LYS A 35 7.98 26.45 -17.57
N GLY A 36 8.27 25.22 -17.99
CA GLY A 36 9.30 24.91 -18.99
C GLY A 36 10.73 25.14 -18.53
N LEU A 37 10.95 25.40 -17.24
CA LEU A 37 12.27 25.72 -16.69
C LEU A 37 13.08 24.46 -16.39
N TRP A 38 12.41 23.39 -15.93
CA TRP A 38 13.04 22.12 -15.56
C TRP A 38 12.51 21.01 -16.47
N ARG A 39 13.34 20.01 -16.78
CA ARG A 39 12.91 18.83 -17.55
C ARG A 39 12.90 17.60 -16.64
N VAL A 40 11.78 16.90 -16.60
CA VAL A 40 11.67 15.64 -15.86
C VAL A 40 11.95 14.51 -16.84
N ILE A 41 12.97 13.70 -16.55
CA ILE A 41 13.27 12.48 -17.29
C ILE A 41 12.58 11.33 -16.55
N PRO A 42 11.46 10.80 -17.08
CA PRO A 42 10.82 9.64 -16.50
C PRO A 42 11.76 8.42 -16.64
N GLY A 43 11.84 7.62 -15.57
CA GLY A 43 12.54 6.34 -15.63
C GLY A 43 11.80 5.33 -16.52
N ASN A 44 12.52 4.33 -17.01
CA ASN A 44 11.95 3.29 -17.87
C ASN A 44 11.16 2.24 -17.05
N HIS A 45 11.42 2.16 -15.75
CA HIS A 45 10.79 1.24 -14.81
C HIS A 45 10.06 1.99 -13.67
N PRO A 46 8.94 1.48 -13.11
CA PRO A 46 8.22 2.14 -12.01
C PRO A 46 9.04 2.29 -10.71
N GLN A 47 10.14 1.54 -10.57
CA GLN A 47 11.07 1.65 -9.44
C GLN A 47 12.30 2.52 -9.74
N ASP A 48 12.43 3.05 -10.96
CA ASP A 48 13.56 3.90 -11.33
C ASP A 48 13.47 5.25 -10.63
N ILE A 49 14.62 5.73 -10.16
CA ILE A 49 14.75 7.03 -9.52
C ILE A 49 14.51 8.12 -10.59
N ILE A 50 13.46 8.91 -10.40
CA ILE A 50 13.11 10.01 -11.31
C ILE A 50 14.23 11.06 -11.29
N ARG A 51 14.75 11.38 -12.48
CA ARG A 51 15.82 12.37 -12.68
C ARG A 51 15.24 13.66 -13.25
N VAL A 52 15.78 14.79 -12.80
CA VAL A 52 15.34 16.13 -13.19
C VAL A 52 16.55 16.90 -13.69
N GLU A 53 16.44 17.46 -14.90
CA GLU A 53 17.41 18.41 -15.43
C GLU A 53 17.03 19.81 -14.98
N ILE A 54 17.96 20.45 -14.25
CA ILE A 54 17.82 21.78 -13.70
C ILE A 54 18.87 22.68 -14.35
N PRO A 55 18.53 23.86 -14.86
CA PRO A 55 19.51 24.82 -15.35
C PRO A 55 20.56 25.13 -14.27
N GLU A 56 21.86 25.10 -14.63
CA GLU A 56 22.98 25.31 -13.70
C GLU A 56 22.90 26.67 -12.99
N GLU A 57 22.30 27.68 -13.64
CA GLU A 57 22.02 29.00 -13.08
C GLU A 57 21.10 28.93 -11.84
N GLU A 58 20.06 28.07 -11.88
CA GLU A 58 19.12 27.91 -10.77
C GLU A 58 19.63 26.90 -9.72
N TRP A 59 20.47 25.95 -10.13
CA TRP A 59 21.12 24.99 -9.24
C TRP A 59 22.23 25.63 -8.38
N SER A 60 23.00 26.54 -8.99
CA SER A 60 24.12 27.22 -8.32
C SER A 60 23.68 28.38 -7.44
N SER A 61 22.45 28.89 -7.64
CA SER A 61 21.89 29.95 -6.82
C SER A 61 21.60 29.42 -5.40
N PRO A 62 22.32 29.87 -4.35
CA PRO A 62 21.97 29.52 -2.99
C PRO A 62 20.67 30.26 -2.64
N GLN A 63 19.52 29.59 -2.78
CA GLN A 63 18.32 30.07 -2.11
C GLN A 63 18.56 29.90 -0.62
N ARG A 64 19.07 30.98 0.02
CA ARG A 64 19.01 31.14 1.47
C ARG A 64 17.60 30.75 1.87
N SER A 65 17.54 29.70 2.65
CA SER A 65 16.37 29.30 3.40
C SER A 65 15.67 30.55 3.91
N LEU A 66 14.42 30.75 3.49
CA LEU A 66 13.42 31.28 4.39
C LEU A 66 13.26 30.23 5.50
N THR A 67 14.28 30.14 6.36
CA THR A 67 14.17 29.57 7.68
C THR A 67 13.10 30.40 8.36
N HIS A 68 11.90 29.84 8.41
CA HIS A 68 10.90 30.27 9.37
C HIS A 68 11.48 29.93 10.75
N SER A 69 12.29 30.84 11.28
CA SER A 69 12.78 30.84 12.63
C SER A 69 11.64 31.37 13.50
N PRO A 70 11.02 30.58 14.39
CA PRO A 70 9.94 31.04 15.24
C PRO A 70 10.50 31.66 16.54
N ASN A 71 11.61 32.40 16.45
CA ASN A 71 12.11 33.14 17.59
C ASN A 71 13.08 34.26 17.19
N ASP A 72 12.80 35.42 17.77
CA ASP A 72 13.67 36.52 18.17
C ASP A 72 13.72 37.85 17.37
N GLY A 73 13.36 38.94 18.10
CA GLY A 73 13.51 40.38 17.80
C GLY A 73 12.52 40.99 16.80
N THR A 74 11.76 42.06 17.03
CA THR A 74 12.01 43.26 17.83
C THR A 74 10.71 44.06 17.94
N LEU A 75 10.41 44.62 19.11
CA LEU A 75 9.28 45.53 19.35
C LEU A 75 9.42 46.80 18.48
N THR A 76 8.54 46.93 17.50
CA THR A 76 8.30 48.21 16.83
C THR A 76 7.18 48.90 17.60
N PRO A 77 7.34 50.15 18.10
CA PRO A 77 6.26 50.84 18.79
C PRO A 77 5.20 51.22 17.74
N LEU A 78 4.07 50.54 17.77
CA LEU A 78 2.88 50.96 17.01
C LEU A 78 2.43 52.35 17.51
N PRO A 79 1.95 53.25 16.62
CA PRO A 79 1.27 54.46 17.04
C PRO A 79 0.00 54.07 17.81
N GLN A 80 -0.03 54.42 19.09
CA GLN A 80 -1.21 54.36 19.94
C GLN A 80 -2.24 55.37 19.42
N GLN A 81 -3.08 54.97 18.46
CA GLN A 81 -4.34 55.64 18.20
C GLN A 81 -5.43 54.61 17.92
N ALA A 82 -6.50 54.68 18.72
CA ALA A 82 -7.75 53.92 18.69
C ALA A 82 -7.79 52.58 19.45
N ALA A 83 -7.60 52.62 20.78
CA ALA A 83 -7.84 51.47 21.67
C ALA A 83 -9.24 51.46 22.35
N GLU A 84 -10.07 52.50 22.25
CA GLU A 84 -11.29 52.58 23.08
C GLU A 84 -12.62 52.32 22.35
N ARG A 85 -12.61 51.85 21.09
CA ARG A 85 -13.84 51.52 20.35
C ARG A 85 -13.82 50.20 19.57
N ARG A 86 -12.77 49.36 19.71
CA ARG A 86 -12.64 48.07 19.00
C ARG A 86 -12.97 46.83 19.84
N ASP A 87 -12.88 46.92 21.17
CA ASP A 87 -13.01 45.75 22.06
C ASP A 87 -14.39 45.07 22.01
N THR A 88 -15.47 45.81 21.78
CA THR A 88 -16.81 45.20 21.67
C THR A 88 -17.00 44.40 20.39
N ASN A 89 -16.47 44.88 19.24
CA ASN A 89 -16.54 44.15 17.97
C ASN A 89 -15.65 42.89 17.97
N ASP A 90 -14.51 42.92 18.65
CA ASP A 90 -13.63 41.75 18.75
C ASP A 90 -14.21 40.67 19.68
N ILE A 91 -14.93 41.06 20.74
CA ILE A 91 -15.65 40.11 21.60
C ILE A 91 -16.79 39.45 20.82
N ASP A 92 -17.59 40.21 20.06
CA ASP A 92 -18.68 39.65 19.25
C ASP A 92 -18.16 38.69 18.17
N MET A 93 -17.03 39.00 17.51
CA MET A 93 -16.38 38.06 16.58
C MET A 93 -15.87 36.79 17.27
N LEU A 94 -15.31 36.89 18.47
CA LEU A 94 -14.87 35.72 19.24
C LEU A 94 -16.06 34.84 19.65
N VAL A 95 -17.18 35.45 20.02
CA VAL A 95 -18.42 34.74 20.34
C VAL A 95 -18.99 34.02 19.11
N GLU A 96 -18.84 34.55 17.89
CA GLU A 96 -19.19 33.84 16.64
C GLU A 96 -18.16 32.77 16.23
N LEU A 97 -16.89 32.96 16.55
CA LEU A 97 -15.83 31.99 16.21
C LEU A 97 -15.90 30.72 17.06
N ILE A 98 -16.25 30.82 18.34
CA ILE A 98 -16.41 29.67 19.24
C ILE A 98 -17.39 28.61 18.70
N PRO A 99 -18.63 28.93 18.29
CA PRO A 99 -19.55 27.94 17.74
C PRO A 99 -19.05 27.40 16.39
N GLN A 100 -18.35 28.20 15.59
CA GLN A 100 -17.76 27.72 14.34
C GLN A 100 -16.66 26.68 14.58
N LEU A 101 -15.74 26.94 15.51
CA LEU A 101 -14.70 25.99 15.91
C LEU A 101 -15.30 24.76 16.59
N THR A 102 -16.32 24.94 17.43
CA THR A 102 -17.02 23.82 18.08
C THR A 102 -17.69 22.91 17.06
N ALA A 103 -18.36 23.49 16.06
CA ALA A 103 -18.97 22.75 14.95
C ALA A 103 -17.91 22.08 14.06
N GLN A 104 -16.76 22.71 13.86
CA GLN A 104 -15.66 22.11 13.12
C GLN A 104 -15.05 20.91 13.87
N LEU A 105 -14.88 21.02 15.19
CA LEU A 105 -14.39 19.94 16.04
C LEU A 105 -15.39 18.78 16.12
N SER A 106 -16.69 19.05 16.23
CA SER A 106 -17.71 18.00 16.20
C SER A 106 -17.71 17.28 14.85
N ALA A 107 -17.67 18.02 13.74
CA ALA A 107 -17.60 17.44 12.40
C ALA A 107 -16.32 16.62 12.16
N MET A 108 -15.17 17.04 12.71
CA MET A 108 -13.94 16.24 12.65
C MET A 108 -14.05 14.97 13.50
N THR A 109 -14.66 15.06 14.69
CA THR A 109 -14.87 13.92 15.58
C THR A 109 -15.79 12.89 14.95
N ASP A 110 -16.93 13.32 14.38
CA ASP A 110 -17.88 12.45 13.69
C ASP A 110 -17.20 11.73 12.52
N ARG A 111 -16.40 12.43 11.72
CA ARG A 111 -15.63 11.83 10.63
C ARG A 111 -14.63 10.78 11.11
N LEU A 112 -13.97 11.01 12.25
CA LEU A 112 -13.03 10.04 12.82
C LEU A 112 -13.76 8.80 13.34
N VAL A 113 -14.91 8.99 14.01
CA VAL A 113 -15.76 7.90 14.49
C VAL A 113 -16.30 7.06 13.33
N ASP A 114 -16.79 7.71 12.27
CA ASP A 114 -17.29 7.00 11.09
C ASP A 114 -16.17 6.26 10.35
N ALA A 115 -14.98 6.86 10.25
CA ALA A 115 -13.81 6.20 9.67
C ALA A 115 -13.35 4.99 10.51
N GLU A 116 -13.41 5.09 11.84
CA GLU A 116 -13.10 3.97 12.74
C GLU A 116 -14.13 2.85 12.59
N LYS A 117 -15.43 3.18 12.59
CA LYS A 117 -16.49 2.20 12.37
C LYS A 117 -16.34 1.48 11.04
N GLY A 118 -16.09 2.22 9.95
CA GLY A 118 -15.87 1.64 8.63
C GLY A 118 -14.65 0.72 8.59
N ARG A 119 -13.57 1.04 9.32
CA ARG A 119 -12.41 0.14 9.46
C ARG A 119 -12.76 -1.12 10.23
N ALA A 120 -13.47 -1.00 11.36
CA ALA A 120 -13.86 -2.14 12.17
C ALA A 120 -14.82 -3.08 11.43
N GLU A 121 -15.73 -2.53 10.61
CA GLU A 121 -16.62 -3.32 9.74
C GLU A 121 -15.82 -4.04 8.65
N ALA A 122 -14.93 -3.32 7.94
CA ALA A 122 -14.08 -3.93 6.92
C ALA A 122 -13.17 -5.04 7.48
N GLU A 123 -12.63 -4.87 8.69
CA GLU A 123 -11.83 -5.88 9.36
C GLU A 123 -12.66 -7.11 9.74
N ARG A 124 -13.89 -6.92 10.24
CA ARG A 124 -14.82 -8.03 10.51
C ARG A 124 -15.18 -8.80 9.24
N ASP A 125 -15.51 -8.09 8.17
CA ASP A 125 -15.85 -8.70 6.88
C ASP A 125 -14.65 -9.47 6.31
N ALA A 126 -13.45 -8.90 6.41
CA ALA A 126 -12.22 -9.59 6.02
C ALA A 126 -11.98 -10.86 6.85
N ALA A 127 -12.19 -10.81 8.16
CA ALA A 127 -12.05 -11.97 9.04
C ALA A 127 -13.08 -13.07 8.71
N ILE A 128 -14.33 -12.69 8.42
CA ILE A 128 -15.38 -13.63 7.99
C ILE A 128 -15.00 -14.28 6.65
N ALA A 129 -14.53 -13.49 5.68
CA ALA A 129 -14.11 -14.00 4.38
C ALA A 129 -12.92 -14.96 4.49
N GLN A 130 -11.93 -14.64 5.32
CA GLN A 130 -10.79 -15.52 5.59
C GLN A 130 -11.21 -16.83 6.27
N ALA A 131 -12.11 -16.76 7.25
CA ALA A 131 -12.64 -17.95 7.91
C ALA A 131 -13.44 -18.84 6.93
N ALA A 132 -14.25 -18.24 6.05
CA ALA A 132 -14.98 -18.97 5.02
C ALA A 132 -14.04 -19.65 4.01
N LEU A 133 -12.98 -18.96 3.60
CA LEU A 133 -11.96 -19.52 2.70
C LEU A 133 -11.23 -20.70 3.34
N ALA A 134 -10.77 -20.55 4.60
CA ALA A 134 -10.11 -21.63 5.32
C ALA A 134 -11.02 -22.86 5.50
N ASN A 135 -12.32 -22.65 5.76
CA ASN A 135 -13.28 -23.74 5.84
C ASN A 135 -13.44 -24.45 4.49
N ALA A 136 -13.59 -23.71 3.39
CA ALA A 136 -13.69 -24.28 2.05
C ALA A 136 -12.43 -25.08 1.67
N GLU A 137 -11.24 -24.58 1.98
CA GLU A 137 -9.98 -25.30 1.78
C GLU A 137 -9.93 -26.60 2.58
N SER A 138 -10.33 -26.57 3.85
CA SER A 138 -10.38 -27.78 4.69
C SER A 138 -11.35 -28.82 4.12
N GLN A 139 -12.51 -28.42 3.63
CA GLN A 139 -13.49 -29.33 3.01
C GLN A 139 -12.95 -29.96 1.72
N LEU A 140 -12.28 -29.16 0.88
CA LEU A 140 -11.64 -29.67 -0.34
C LEU A 140 -10.53 -30.67 -0.02
N SER A 141 -9.69 -30.39 0.98
CA SER A 141 -8.64 -31.32 1.41
C SER A 141 -9.22 -32.64 1.95
N ALA A 142 -10.25 -32.58 2.78
CA ALA A 142 -10.93 -33.77 3.31
C ALA A 142 -11.58 -34.60 2.19
N MET A 143 -12.17 -33.95 1.19
CA MET A 143 -12.75 -34.63 0.03
C MET A 143 -11.65 -35.30 -0.83
N GLN A 144 -10.52 -34.62 -1.03
CA GLN A 144 -9.37 -35.18 -1.75
C GLN A 144 -8.79 -36.40 -1.03
N GLU A 145 -8.57 -36.31 0.29
CA GLU A 145 -8.08 -37.43 1.09
C GLU A 145 -9.03 -38.64 1.01
N LYS A 146 -10.34 -38.40 1.10
CA LYS A 146 -11.36 -39.44 0.95
C LYS A 146 -11.28 -40.11 -0.42
N HIS A 147 -11.19 -39.35 -1.51
CA HIS A 147 -11.09 -39.93 -2.85
C HIS A 147 -9.77 -40.71 -3.03
N LEU A 148 -8.67 -40.23 -2.47
CA LEU A 148 -7.40 -40.94 -2.49
C LEU A 148 -7.47 -42.26 -1.71
N SER A 149 -8.15 -42.29 -0.55
CA SER A 149 -8.37 -43.53 0.19
C SER A 149 -9.25 -44.51 -0.58
N GLU A 150 -10.34 -44.04 -1.20
CA GLU A 150 -11.22 -44.87 -2.03
C GLU A 150 -10.48 -45.49 -3.23
N LEU A 151 -9.64 -44.71 -3.92
CA LEU A 151 -8.82 -45.20 -5.03
C LEU A 151 -7.78 -46.21 -4.56
N LYS A 152 -7.17 -45.97 -3.39
CA LYS A 152 -6.22 -46.90 -2.79
C LYS A 152 -6.89 -48.23 -2.45
N GLU A 153 -8.05 -48.18 -1.80
CA GLU A 153 -8.84 -49.38 -1.48
C GLU A 153 -9.26 -50.16 -2.73
N LEU A 154 -9.68 -49.47 -3.79
CA LEU A 154 -10.03 -50.11 -5.06
C LEU A 154 -8.80 -50.80 -5.69
N ARG A 155 -7.65 -50.11 -5.72
CA ARG A 155 -6.40 -50.66 -6.24
C ARG A 155 -5.96 -51.87 -5.42
N ASP A 156 -6.03 -51.80 -4.10
CA ASP A 156 -5.60 -52.88 -3.22
C ASP A 156 -6.52 -54.11 -3.38
N ARG A 157 -7.83 -53.92 -3.58
CA ARG A 157 -8.77 -54.98 -3.97
C ARG A 157 -8.42 -55.62 -5.32
N MET A 158 -8.18 -54.81 -6.35
CA MET A 158 -7.78 -55.30 -7.67
C MET A 158 -6.47 -56.10 -7.61
N ASN A 159 -5.50 -55.65 -6.83
CA ASN A 159 -4.24 -56.38 -6.63
C ASN A 159 -4.47 -57.73 -5.94
N ALA A 160 -5.31 -57.77 -4.90
CA ALA A 160 -5.65 -59.02 -4.22
C ALA A 160 -6.37 -60.01 -5.15
N GLU A 161 -7.29 -59.55 -5.99
CA GLU A 161 -7.95 -60.36 -7.01
C GLU A 161 -6.95 -60.88 -8.06
N ALA A 162 -6.04 -60.03 -8.52
CA ALA A 162 -5.00 -60.42 -9.47
C ALA A 162 -4.04 -61.47 -8.88
N ASP A 163 -3.64 -61.32 -7.62
CA ASP A 163 -2.77 -62.27 -6.94
C ASP A 163 -3.49 -63.60 -6.68
N LYS A 164 -4.79 -63.56 -6.37
CA LYS A 164 -5.63 -64.75 -6.30
C LYS A 164 -5.72 -65.46 -7.65
N ALA A 165 -5.99 -64.73 -8.74
CA ALA A 165 -6.02 -65.33 -10.08
C ALA A 165 -4.66 -65.94 -10.48
N ARG A 166 -3.55 -65.28 -10.10
CA ARG A 166 -2.20 -65.79 -10.33
C ARG A 166 -1.92 -67.06 -9.53
N SER A 167 -2.34 -67.12 -8.27
CA SER A 167 -2.14 -68.30 -7.42
C SER A 167 -2.99 -69.48 -7.89
N GLU A 168 -4.24 -69.25 -8.30
CA GLU A 168 -5.09 -70.27 -8.93
C GLU A 168 -4.43 -70.79 -10.21
N LEU A 169 -3.98 -69.91 -11.12
CA LEU A 169 -3.27 -70.32 -12.34
C LEU A 169 -1.99 -71.12 -12.04
N ALA A 170 -1.24 -70.74 -11.01
CA ALA A 170 -0.05 -71.48 -10.58
C ALA A 170 -0.42 -72.88 -10.07
N GLU A 171 -1.50 -73.00 -9.31
CA GLU A 171 -2.03 -74.29 -8.84
C GLU A 171 -2.46 -75.19 -10.02
N TRP A 172 -3.22 -74.64 -10.98
CA TRP A 172 -3.62 -75.34 -12.20
C TRP A 172 -2.41 -75.81 -13.01
N ARG A 173 -1.37 -74.97 -13.13
CA ARG A 173 -0.10 -75.30 -13.79
C ARG A 173 0.76 -76.30 -13.01
N GLY A 174 0.55 -76.47 -11.71
CA GLY A 174 1.24 -77.48 -10.89
C GLY A 174 0.65 -78.89 -11.03
N ARG A 175 -0.61 -79.02 -11.46
CA ARG A 175 -1.28 -80.33 -11.59
C ARG A 175 -0.67 -81.17 -12.72
N PRO A 176 -0.54 -82.51 -12.59
CA PRO A 176 -0.14 -83.38 -13.70
C PRO A 176 -1.02 -83.21 -14.93
N TRP A 177 -0.45 -83.29 -16.14
CA TRP A 177 -1.15 -82.97 -17.40
C TRP A 177 -2.45 -83.77 -17.62
N TRP A 178 -2.50 -85.04 -17.23
CA TRP A 178 -3.70 -85.87 -17.34
C TRP A 178 -4.84 -85.40 -16.42
N ARG A 179 -4.53 -84.79 -15.26
CA ARG A 179 -5.54 -84.15 -14.39
C ARG A 179 -6.05 -82.82 -14.93
N ARG A 180 -5.33 -82.20 -15.87
CA ARG A 180 -5.79 -80.97 -16.53
C ARG A 180 -6.79 -81.26 -17.64
N LEU A 181 -6.79 -82.47 -18.20
CA LEU A 181 -7.70 -82.89 -19.27
C LEU A 181 -9.03 -83.45 -18.78
N ALA A 182 -9.09 -83.87 -17.50
CA ALA A 182 -10.24 -84.55 -16.91
C ALA A 182 -11.14 -83.61 -16.07
N GLY A 183 -10.83 -82.32 -16.02
CA GLY A 183 -11.56 -81.29 -15.26
C GLY A 183 -12.20 -80.27 -16.17
#